data_AF-A0A2V9Z2R6-F1
#
_entry.id   AF-A0A2V9Z2R6-F1
#
_cell.length_a   1.000
_cell.length_b   1.000
_cell.length_c   1.000
_cell.angle_alpha   90.00
_cell.angle_beta   90.00
_cell.angle_gamma   90.00
#
_symmetry.space_group_name_H-M   'P 1'
#
loop_
_entity.id
_entity.type
_entity.pdbx_description
1 polymer ?
#
loop_
_entity_poly.entity_id
_entity_poly.type
_entity_poly.pdbx_seq_one_letter_code
_entity_poly.pdbx_strand_id
1 'polypeptide(L)'
;MFPKHIAVHDVHLKKVSALPHFSKSFDAAATSGITASDSANNARKLDAPELRYRILERLGEGFFCVPDAFPVGLSSALARKRGLETFPEIKKDQETFRAIAQHPGLKETATLSDEERLLVYKEFKKLRGAVHLERLNDQFRFKTGLKEQTGDISVEGLIIRNGTIKILKRESTFLTCPVCLAAGTRIETPYGSVLVQNVKPGGRVWTLDARGHKISTPVLKTPQSQFRCIIGWFT
;
A
#
# COMPACT_ATOMS: atom_id res chain seq x y z
N MET A 1 -10.56 19.23 -24.95
CA MET A 1 -9.52 20.25 -25.15
C MET A 1 -8.46 20.01 -24.07
N PHE A 2 -7.41 19.26 -24.41
CA PHE A 2 -6.34 18.88 -23.48
C PHE A 2 -5.22 19.95 -23.53
N PRO A 3 -4.69 20.43 -22.40
CA PRO A 3 -3.43 21.16 -22.43
C PRO A 3 -2.25 20.18 -22.38
N LYS A 4 -1.22 20.58 -23.14
CA LYS A 4 -0.07 19.83 -23.60
C LYS A 4 0.93 19.52 -22.49
N HIS A 5 1.61 18.39 -22.65
CA HIS A 5 2.76 17.93 -21.89
C HIS A 5 3.89 18.96 -21.83
N ILE A 6 4.47 19.14 -20.64
CA ILE A 6 5.78 19.76 -20.45
C ILE A 6 6.86 18.71 -20.73
N ALA A 7 7.83 19.10 -21.55
CA ALA A 7 8.93 18.30 -22.05
C ALA A 7 9.92 17.89 -20.93
N VAL A 8 10.34 16.63 -20.95
CA VAL A 8 11.47 16.12 -20.16
C VAL A 8 12.68 16.10 -21.09
N HIS A 9 13.70 16.89 -20.76
CA HIS A 9 14.97 16.89 -21.47
C HIS A 9 15.75 15.59 -21.18
N ASP A 10 16.29 15.04 -22.27
CA ASP A 10 17.13 13.87 -22.41
C ASP A 10 18.41 13.98 -21.56
N VAL A 11 18.70 12.98 -20.71
CA VAL A 11 19.98 12.86 -20.00
C VAL A 11 20.70 11.62 -20.52
N HIS A 12 21.75 11.90 -21.27
CA HIS A 12 22.66 10.97 -21.91
C HIS A 12 23.41 10.10 -20.88
N LEU A 13 23.11 8.79 -20.83
CA LEU A 13 23.85 7.81 -20.03
C LEU A 13 25.18 7.46 -20.71
N LYS A 14 26.31 7.95 -20.18
CA LYS A 14 27.63 7.42 -20.49
C LYS A 14 27.93 6.17 -19.65
N LYS A 15 28.25 5.10 -20.38
CA LYS A 15 28.69 3.77 -19.97
C LYS A 15 30.00 3.88 -19.16
N VAL A 16 30.10 3.20 -18.01
CA VAL A 16 31.38 2.93 -17.34
C VAL A 16 31.55 1.44 -17.14
N SER A 17 32.71 0.97 -17.61
CA SER A 17 33.20 -0.39 -17.76
C SER A 17 33.65 -1.04 -16.44
N ALA A 18 33.91 -2.35 -16.51
CA ALA A 18 34.04 -3.32 -15.43
C ALA A 18 35.42 -3.44 -14.74
N LEU A 19 35.38 -3.85 -13.44
CA LEU A 19 36.22 -4.82 -12.67
C LEU A 19 37.75 -4.54 -12.49
N PRO A 20 38.50 -5.19 -11.54
CA PRO A 20 38.21 -6.44 -10.78
C PRO A 20 38.60 -6.54 -9.28
N HIS A 21 38.10 -7.63 -8.67
CA HIS A 21 38.63 -8.51 -7.61
C HIS A 21 39.42 -7.98 -6.40
N PHE A 22 38.88 -8.23 -5.20
CA PHE A 22 39.69 -8.65 -4.04
C PHE A 22 38.93 -9.68 -3.19
N SER A 23 39.52 -10.86 -3.07
CA SER A 23 39.12 -11.97 -2.19
C SER A 23 39.74 -11.76 -0.81
N LYS A 24 38.98 -12.05 0.25
CA LYS A 24 39.53 -12.58 1.52
C LYS A 24 38.42 -13.23 2.37
N SER A 25 38.62 -14.51 2.66
CA SER A 25 37.89 -15.32 3.63
C SER A 25 37.95 -14.75 5.04
N PHE A 26 36.88 -14.92 5.80
CA PHE A 26 36.92 -15.07 7.26
C PHE A 26 35.86 -16.08 7.71
N ASP A 27 36.32 -17.03 8.53
CA ASP A 27 35.53 -18.14 9.08
C ASP A 27 34.57 -17.72 10.20
N ALA A 28 33.53 -18.56 10.29
CA ALA A 28 32.43 -18.71 11.24
C ALA A 28 32.46 -17.98 12.60
N ALA A 29 31.35 -17.29 12.90
CA ALA A 29 30.76 -17.23 14.24
C ALA A 29 29.23 -17.38 14.11
N ALA A 30 28.70 -18.50 14.63
CA ALA A 30 27.27 -18.79 14.65
C ALA A 30 26.55 -17.77 15.53
N THR A 31 25.83 -16.85 14.89
CA THR A 31 24.87 -15.95 15.54
C THR A 31 23.53 -16.24 14.88
N SER A 32 22.55 -16.68 15.66
CA SER A 32 21.16 -16.86 15.23
C SER A 32 20.60 -15.52 14.75
N GLY A 33 20.83 -15.20 13.48
CA GLY A 33 20.24 -14.06 12.81
C GLY A 33 18.84 -14.42 12.35
N ILE A 34 17.84 -13.75 12.92
CA ILE A 34 16.55 -13.61 12.25
C ILE A 34 16.85 -12.96 10.90
N THR A 35 16.81 -13.75 9.85
CA THR A 35 17.14 -13.27 8.51
C THR A 35 16.08 -12.25 8.10
N ALA A 36 16.51 -11.16 7.43
CA ALA A 36 15.61 -10.21 6.78
C ALA A 36 14.65 -10.88 5.78
N SER A 37 14.93 -12.14 5.41
CA SER A 37 14.08 -13.01 4.60
C SER A 37 12.76 -13.39 5.28
N ASP A 38 12.70 -13.55 6.61
CA ASP A 38 11.44 -13.89 7.29
C ASP A 38 10.48 -12.70 7.38
N SER A 39 11.03 -11.48 7.42
CA SER A 39 10.23 -10.25 7.35
C SER A 39 9.76 -9.95 5.92
N ALA A 40 10.55 -10.33 4.91
CA ALA A 40 10.17 -10.22 3.50
C ALA A 40 9.17 -11.32 3.07
N ASN A 41 9.27 -12.53 3.62
CA ASN A 41 8.31 -13.62 3.39
C ASN A 41 6.98 -13.38 4.13
N ASN A 42 7.01 -12.84 5.36
CA ASN A 42 5.79 -12.39 6.05
C ASN A 42 5.10 -11.22 5.36
N ALA A 43 5.83 -10.40 4.59
CA ALA A 43 5.22 -9.29 3.86
C ALA A 43 4.34 -9.72 2.66
N ARG A 44 4.25 -11.02 2.35
CA ARG A 44 3.47 -11.54 1.21
C ARG A 44 2.37 -12.53 1.59
N LYS A 45 2.49 -13.21 2.73
CA LYS A 45 1.43 -14.06 3.30
C LYS A 45 0.30 -13.19 3.83
N LEU A 46 -0.95 -13.61 3.63
CA LEU A 46 -2.10 -12.95 4.23
C LEU A 46 -2.57 -13.78 5.44
N ASP A 47 -2.42 -13.23 6.64
CA ASP A 47 -2.90 -13.91 7.84
C ASP A 47 -4.43 -13.93 7.91
N ALA A 48 -4.98 -15.11 8.22
CA ALA A 48 -6.39 -15.38 8.47
C ALA A 48 -7.33 -14.79 7.38
N PRO A 49 -7.18 -15.19 6.11
CA PRO A 49 -7.90 -14.60 4.99
C PRO A 49 -9.43 -14.75 5.11
N GLU A 50 -9.92 -15.87 5.63
CA GLU A 50 -11.35 -16.06 5.88
C GLU A 50 -11.89 -15.10 6.95
N LEU A 51 -11.10 -14.77 7.98
CA LEU A 51 -11.51 -13.81 9.00
C LEU A 51 -11.60 -12.39 8.43
N ARG A 52 -10.72 -12.04 7.48
CA ARG A 52 -10.80 -10.75 6.76
C ARG A 52 -12.08 -10.65 5.95
N TYR A 53 -12.47 -11.70 5.25
CA TYR A 53 -13.76 -11.74 4.54
C TYR A 53 -14.94 -11.55 5.50
N ARG A 54 -14.99 -12.28 6.62
CA ARG A 54 -16.06 -12.14 7.61
C ARG A 54 -16.20 -10.72 8.16
N ILE A 55 -15.08 -10.01 8.35
CA ILE A 55 -15.10 -8.60 8.76
C ILE A 55 -15.78 -7.75 7.68
N LEU A 56 -15.36 -7.90 6.42
CA LEU A 56 -15.90 -7.11 5.32
C LEU A 56 -17.37 -7.45 5.02
N GLU A 57 -17.77 -8.70 5.08
CA GLU A 57 -19.17 -9.12 4.93
C GLU A 57 -20.06 -8.53 6.03
N ARG A 58 -19.56 -8.49 7.28
CA ARG A 58 -20.33 -7.98 8.41
C ARG A 58 -20.40 -6.45 8.47
N LEU A 59 -19.36 -5.76 8.01
CA LEU A 59 -19.19 -4.32 8.20
C LEU A 59 -19.27 -3.49 6.92
N GLY A 60 -19.03 -4.09 5.75
CA GLY A 60 -18.96 -3.42 4.44
C GLY A 60 -17.59 -3.59 3.76
N GLU A 61 -17.49 -3.15 2.50
CA GLU A 61 -16.35 -3.44 1.60
C GLU A 61 -14.97 -3.01 2.10
N GLY A 62 -14.91 -2.08 3.06
CA GLY A 62 -13.66 -1.56 3.61
C GLY A 62 -12.94 -0.60 2.66
N PHE A 63 -12.49 0.52 3.20
CA PHE A 63 -11.70 1.51 2.46
C PHE A 63 -10.23 1.10 2.42
N PHE A 64 -9.62 1.19 1.23
CA PHE A 64 -8.18 1.03 1.06
C PHE A 64 -7.68 1.73 -0.20
N CYS A 65 -6.36 1.96 -0.24
CA CYS A 65 -5.70 2.53 -1.40
C CYS A 65 -5.27 1.41 -2.33
N VAL A 66 -5.87 1.36 -3.52
CA VAL A 66 -5.53 0.36 -4.53
C VAL A 66 -4.10 0.60 -5.02
N PRO A 67 -3.13 -0.31 -4.75
CA PRO A 67 -1.71 -0.06 -5.06
C PRO A 67 -1.39 0.16 -6.54
N ASP A 68 -2.27 -0.31 -7.44
CA ASP A 68 -2.09 -0.16 -8.88
C ASP A 68 -2.81 1.08 -9.45
N ALA A 69 -3.61 1.77 -8.65
CA ALA A 69 -4.33 2.98 -9.04
C ALA A 69 -3.84 4.24 -8.29
N PHE A 70 -3.11 4.06 -7.19
CA PHE A 70 -2.73 5.13 -6.28
C PHE A 70 -1.27 4.97 -5.79
N PRO A 71 -0.50 6.07 -5.62
CA PRO A 71 -0.84 7.48 -5.88
C PRO A 71 -0.85 7.85 -7.37
N VAL A 72 -0.15 7.07 -8.20
CA VAL A 72 -0.14 7.20 -9.65
C VAL A 72 -0.59 5.87 -10.22
N GLY A 73 -1.68 5.88 -10.98
CA GLY A 73 -2.23 4.67 -11.58
C GLY A 73 -1.30 4.07 -12.63
N LEU A 74 -1.15 2.75 -12.59
CA LEU A 74 -0.51 2.00 -13.67
C LEU A 74 -1.42 1.98 -14.88
N SER A 75 -0.83 1.87 -16.08
CA SER A 75 -1.62 1.54 -17.27
C SER A 75 -2.31 0.18 -17.09
N SER A 76 -3.44 -0.02 -17.77
CA SER A 76 -4.18 -1.29 -17.73
C SER A 76 -3.30 -2.49 -18.10
N ALA A 77 -2.44 -2.33 -19.10
CA ALA A 77 -1.48 -3.35 -19.52
C ALA A 77 -0.46 -3.70 -18.42
N LEU A 78 0.09 -2.70 -17.72
CA LEU A 78 1.06 -2.91 -16.66
C LEU A 78 0.42 -3.49 -15.39
N ALA A 79 -0.78 -3.04 -15.03
CA ALA A 79 -1.56 -3.62 -13.93
C ALA A 79 -1.91 -5.09 -14.19
N ARG A 80 -2.32 -5.42 -15.43
CA ARG A 80 -2.57 -6.80 -15.88
C ARG A 80 -1.31 -7.65 -15.76
N LYS A 81 -0.18 -7.17 -16.31
CA LYS A 81 1.11 -7.86 -16.25
C LYS A 81 1.51 -8.17 -14.80
N ARG A 82 1.48 -7.15 -13.92
CA ARG A 82 1.80 -7.30 -12.50
C ARG A 82 0.89 -8.32 -11.80
N GLY A 83 -0.41 -8.30 -12.09
CA GLY A 83 -1.37 -9.25 -11.51
C GLY A 83 -1.06 -10.69 -11.88
N LEU A 84 -0.80 -10.94 -13.17
CA LEU A 84 -0.43 -12.28 -13.66
C LEU A 84 0.92 -12.74 -13.12
N GLU A 85 1.92 -11.86 -13.02
CA GLU A 85 3.23 -12.16 -12.43
C GLU A 85 3.17 -12.41 -10.92
N THR A 86 2.20 -11.81 -10.22
CA THR A 86 2.01 -11.98 -8.77
C THR A 86 1.20 -13.23 -8.43
N PHE A 87 0.34 -13.69 -9.34
CA PHE A 87 -0.55 -14.83 -9.11
C PHE A 87 0.16 -16.11 -8.62
N PRO A 88 1.28 -16.58 -9.22
CA PRO A 88 1.96 -17.79 -8.75
C PRO A 88 2.37 -17.72 -7.26
N GLU A 89 2.65 -16.51 -6.78
CA GLU A 89 3.09 -16.27 -5.41
C GLU A 89 1.92 -16.27 -4.44
N ILE A 90 0.76 -15.75 -4.85
CA ILE A 90 -0.49 -15.90 -4.09
C ILE A 90 -0.88 -17.38 -4.02
N LYS A 91 -0.73 -18.13 -5.13
CA LYS A 91 -1.04 -19.56 -5.19
C LYS A 91 -0.15 -20.41 -4.27
N LYS A 92 1.09 -19.99 -3.99
CA LYS A 92 1.98 -20.67 -3.02
C LYS A 92 1.42 -20.61 -1.59
N ASP A 93 0.71 -19.55 -1.25
CA ASP A 93 -0.02 -19.43 0.01
C ASP A 93 -1.40 -20.08 -0.13
N GLN A 94 -1.47 -21.39 0.13
CA GLN A 94 -2.68 -22.19 -0.06
C GLN A 94 -3.86 -21.70 0.77
N GLU A 95 -3.63 -21.18 1.97
CA GLU A 95 -4.68 -20.64 2.84
C GLU A 95 -5.33 -19.42 2.18
N THR A 96 -4.50 -18.47 1.75
CA THR A 96 -4.94 -17.27 1.02
C THR A 96 -5.62 -17.59 -0.30
N PHE A 97 -5.01 -18.45 -1.12
CA PHE A 97 -5.55 -18.81 -2.42
C PHE A 97 -6.91 -19.49 -2.29
N ARG A 98 -7.05 -20.45 -1.36
CA ARG A 98 -8.30 -21.16 -1.12
C ARG A 98 -9.40 -20.21 -0.66
N ALA A 99 -9.14 -19.37 0.34
CA ALA A 99 -10.12 -18.40 0.82
C ALA A 99 -10.59 -17.44 -0.30
N ILE A 100 -9.66 -16.94 -1.11
CA ILE A 100 -9.96 -16.04 -2.22
C ILE A 100 -10.65 -16.75 -3.38
N ALA A 101 -10.37 -18.03 -3.64
CA ALA A 101 -11.06 -18.79 -4.68
C ALA A 101 -12.49 -19.11 -4.28
N GLN A 102 -12.72 -19.50 -3.02
CA GLN A 102 -14.03 -19.91 -2.53
C GLN A 102 -15.02 -18.76 -2.40
N HIS A 103 -14.60 -17.58 -1.92
CA HIS A 103 -15.49 -16.45 -1.71
C HIS A 103 -16.26 -15.99 -2.97
N PRO A 104 -15.63 -15.80 -4.15
CA PRO A 104 -16.31 -15.55 -5.42
C PRO A 104 -16.83 -16.81 -6.12
N GLY A 105 -16.66 -18.02 -5.54
CA GLY A 105 -17.10 -19.28 -6.13
C GLY A 105 -16.27 -19.77 -7.32
N LEU A 106 -14.98 -19.41 -7.38
CA LEU A 106 -14.07 -19.93 -8.40
C LEU A 106 -13.87 -21.44 -8.22
N LYS A 107 -13.88 -22.17 -9.33
CA LYS A 107 -13.51 -23.59 -9.30
C LYS A 107 -12.00 -23.67 -9.08
N GLU A 108 -11.57 -24.25 -7.96
CA GLU A 108 -10.17 -24.51 -7.63
C GLU A 108 -9.56 -25.60 -8.56
N THR A 109 -9.54 -25.33 -9.87
CA THR A 109 -8.97 -26.23 -10.88
C THR A 109 -7.47 -26.00 -11.03
N ALA A 110 -6.78 -26.97 -11.63
CA ALA A 110 -5.35 -26.85 -11.92
C ALA A 110 -5.01 -25.64 -12.82
N THR A 111 -5.98 -25.14 -13.60
CA THR A 111 -5.75 -24.15 -14.66
C THR A 111 -6.81 -23.05 -14.65
N LEU A 112 -6.63 -22.06 -13.76
CA LEU A 112 -7.39 -20.81 -13.82
C LEU A 112 -7.05 -20.02 -15.09
N SER A 113 -8.05 -19.37 -15.70
CA SER A 113 -7.88 -18.40 -16.78
C SER A 113 -7.13 -17.15 -16.32
N ASP A 114 -6.65 -16.33 -17.26
CA ASP A 114 -6.00 -15.06 -16.90
C ASP A 114 -6.96 -14.14 -16.13
N GLU A 115 -8.23 -14.10 -16.50
CA GLU A 115 -9.25 -13.28 -15.85
C GLU A 115 -9.50 -13.74 -14.40
N GLU A 116 -9.55 -15.06 -14.16
CA GLU A 116 -9.69 -15.63 -12.83
C GLU A 116 -8.44 -15.33 -11.97
N ARG A 117 -7.24 -15.43 -12.55
CA ARG A 117 -5.99 -15.05 -11.87
C ARG A 117 -5.96 -13.58 -11.49
N LEU A 118 -6.46 -12.70 -12.37
CA LEU A 118 -6.57 -11.27 -12.10
C LEU A 118 -7.64 -10.98 -11.03
N LEU A 119 -8.72 -11.75 -10.98
CA LEU A 119 -9.70 -11.67 -9.90
C LEU A 119 -9.08 -12.06 -8.56
N VAL A 120 -8.31 -13.16 -8.51
CA VAL A 120 -7.56 -13.57 -7.31
C VAL A 120 -6.61 -12.45 -6.85
N TYR A 121 -5.88 -11.83 -7.78
CA TYR A 121 -5.00 -10.71 -7.45
C TYR A 121 -5.75 -9.47 -6.94
N LYS A 122 -6.93 -9.16 -7.52
CA LYS A 122 -7.79 -8.05 -7.07
C LYS A 122 -8.25 -8.28 -5.63
N GLU A 123 -8.76 -9.46 -5.33
CA GLU A 123 -9.23 -9.84 -4.00
C GLU A 123 -8.09 -9.85 -2.97
N PHE A 124 -6.91 -10.37 -3.33
CA PHE A 124 -5.74 -10.33 -2.47
C PHE A 124 -5.38 -8.89 -2.04
N LYS A 125 -5.33 -7.95 -2.99
CA LYS A 125 -5.07 -6.53 -2.69
C LYS A 125 -6.14 -5.94 -1.78
N LYS A 126 -7.41 -6.27 -2.02
CA LYS A 126 -8.54 -5.81 -1.20
C LYS A 126 -8.38 -6.28 0.25
N LEU A 127 -8.25 -7.59 0.47
CA LEU A 127 -8.13 -8.13 1.82
C LEU A 127 -6.91 -7.60 2.56
N ARG A 128 -5.78 -7.47 1.87
CA ARG A 128 -4.54 -6.92 2.44
C ARG A 128 -4.68 -5.46 2.82
N GLY A 129 -5.36 -4.65 2.00
CA GLY A 129 -5.45 -3.21 2.18
C GLY A 129 -6.59 -2.75 3.08
N ALA A 130 -7.76 -3.41 3.02
CA ALA A 130 -9.00 -2.96 3.64
C ALA A 130 -9.14 -3.37 5.12
N VAL A 131 -8.40 -4.40 5.54
CA VAL A 131 -8.43 -4.92 6.90
C VAL A 131 -7.00 -4.96 7.43
N HIS A 132 -6.76 -4.28 8.54
CA HIS A 132 -5.57 -4.53 9.35
C HIS A 132 -5.91 -5.60 10.38
N LEU A 133 -5.13 -6.68 10.44
CA LEU A 133 -5.25 -7.72 11.46
C LEU A 133 -3.95 -7.79 12.26
N GLU A 134 -4.10 -7.79 13.57
CA GLU A 134 -3.04 -8.01 14.55
C GLU A 134 -3.40 -9.27 15.34
N ARG A 135 -2.52 -10.26 15.35
CA ARG A 135 -2.75 -11.49 16.10
C ARG A 135 -2.59 -11.24 17.61
N LEU A 136 -3.57 -11.64 18.40
CA LEU A 136 -3.57 -11.56 19.87
C LEU A 136 -3.88 -12.94 20.44
N ASN A 137 -2.87 -13.70 20.87
CA ASN A 137 -3.07 -15.05 21.44
C ASN A 137 -4.04 -15.94 20.62
N ASP A 138 -5.26 -16.12 21.12
CA ASP A 138 -6.37 -16.92 20.60
C ASP A 138 -7.37 -16.14 19.71
N GLN A 139 -7.20 -14.82 19.58
CA GLN A 139 -8.04 -13.92 18.80
C GLN A 139 -7.19 -13.00 17.89
N PHE A 140 -7.87 -12.14 17.14
CA PHE A 140 -7.23 -11.09 16.36
C PHE A 140 -7.88 -9.75 16.69
N ARG A 141 -7.07 -8.71 16.85
CA ARG A 141 -7.56 -7.33 16.77
C ARG A 141 -7.63 -6.94 15.31
N PHE A 142 -8.72 -6.29 14.92
CA PHE A 142 -8.88 -5.75 13.58
C PHE A 142 -9.12 -4.25 13.61
N LYS A 143 -8.71 -3.60 12.52
CA LYS A 143 -9.08 -2.23 12.18
C LYS A 143 -9.47 -2.15 10.71
N THR A 144 -10.58 -1.48 10.43
CA THR A 144 -11.05 -1.19 9.07
C THR A 144 -11.63 0.22 8.99
N GLY A 145 -11.57 0.82 7.81
CA GLY A 145 -12.22 2.09 7.51
C GLY A 145 -13.45 1.86 6.65
N LEU A 146 -14.55 2.56 6.90
CA LEU A 146 -15.77 2.44 6.11
C LEU A 146 -16.21 3.83 5.60
N LYS A 147 -16.55 3.90 4.32
CA LYS A 147 -17.23 5.05 3.72
C LYS A 147 -18.73 4.87 3.97
N GLU A 148 -19.32 5.70 4.82
CA GLU A 148 -20.77 5.69 5.08
C GLU A 148 -21.41 7.01 4.64
N GLN A 149 -22.72 7.02 4.41
CA GLN A 149 -23.44 8.22 3.95
C GLN A 149 -23.32 9.38 4.95
N THR A 150 -23.25 9.07 6.24
CA THR A 150 -23.14 10.03 7.35
C THR A 150 -21.71 10.51 7.60
N GLY A 151 -20.74 10.01 6.83
CA GLY A 151 -19.33 10.33 6.98
C GLY A 151 -18.46 9.09 7.15
N ASP A 152 -17.16 9.31 7.02
CA ASP A 152 -16.15 8.28 7.13
C ASP A 152 -15.98 7.83 8.58
N ILE A 153 -15.84 6.51 8.78
CA ILE A 153 -15.60 5.95 10.11
C ILE A 153 -14.43 4.96 10.12
N SER A 154 -13.78 4.86 11.27
CA SER A 154 -12.89 3.74 11.59
C SER A 154 -13.56 2.83 12.62
N VAL A 155 -13.47 1.53 12.38
CA VAL A 155 -13.96 0.49 13.27
C VAL A 155 -12.78 -0.34 13.74
N GLU A 156 -12.63 -0.45 15.06
CA GLU A 156 -11.72 -1.38 15.71
C GLU A 156 -12.52 -2.43 16.50
N GLY A 157 -12.05 -3.66 16.46
CA GLY A 157 -12.70 -4.75 17.15
C GLY A 157 -11.80 -5.96 17.35
N LEU A 158 -12.40 -7.01 17.91
CA LEU A 158 -11.82 -8.33 18.06
C LEU A 158 -12.59 -9.31 17.20
N ILE A 159 -11.88 -10.27 16.62
CA ILE A 159 -12.46 -11.43 15.94
C ILE A 159 -11.77 -12.70 16.43
N ILE A 160 -12.55 -13.69 16.84
CA ILE A 160 -12.04 -15.01 17.22
C ILE A 160 -12.11 -15.97 16.02
N ARG A 161 -11.45 -17.14 16.11
CA ARG A 161 -11.29 -18.08 14.99
C ARG A 161 -12.60 -18.57 14.36
N ASN A 162 -13.70 -18.63 15.11
CA ASN A 162 -15.00 -19.03 14.58
C ASN A 162 -15.73 -17.89 13.82
N GLY A 163 -15.14 -16.68 13.79
CA GLY A 163 -15.69 -15.51 13.13
C GLY A 163 -16.58 -14.61 14.00
N THR A 164 -16.75 -14.87 15.30
CA THR A 164 -17.48 -13.95 16.17
C THR A 164 -16.73 -12.63 16.32
N ILE A 165 -17.39 -11.52 16.00
CA ILE A 165 -16.84 -10.16 16.03
C ILE A 165 -17.38 -9.42 17.26
N LYS A 166 -16.48 -8.82 18.04
CA LYS A 166 -16.79 -7.85 19.09
C LYS A 166 -16.26 -6.47 18.68
N ILE A 167 -17.15 -5.50 18.48
CA ILE A 167 -16.75 -4.11 18.21
C ILE A 167 -16.25 -3.49 19.51
N LEU A 168 -15.07 -2.88 19.47
CA LEU A 168 -14.48 -2.15 20.60
C LEU A 168 -14.64 -0.65 20.43
N LYS A 169 -14.45 -0.16 19.21
CA LYS A 169 -14.47 1.26 18.90
C LYS A 169 -15.07 1.52 17.53
N ARG A 170 -15.86 2.60 17.43
CA ARG A 170 -16.38 3.16 16.20
C ARG A 170 -16.29 4.67 16.31
N GLU A 171 -15.54 5.30 15.43
CA GLU A 171 -15.27 6.73 15.50
C GLU A 171 -15.25 7.37 14.11
N SER A 172 -15.62 8.65 14.05
CA SER A 172 -15.46 9.44 12.83
C SER A 172 -13.97 9.55 12.50
N THR A 173 -13.66 9.46 11.22
CA THR A 173 -12.30 9.58 10.70
C THR A 173 -12.31 10.30 9.36
N PHE A 174 -11.15 10.43 8.73
CA PHE A 174 -11.03 10.93 7.36
C PHE A 174 -10.29 9.91 6.51
N LEU A 175 -11.03 9.18 5.68
CA LEU A 175 -10.48 8.12 4.85
C LEU A 175 -10.00 8.71 3.52
N THR A 176 -8.69 8.94 3.45
CA THR A 176 -8.00 9.38 2.23
C THR A 176 -6.77 8.55 1.96
N CYS A 177 -6.39 8.51 0.69
CA CYS A 177 -5.15 7.88 0.27
C CYS A 177 -4.02 8.91 0.34
N PRO A 178 -3.00 8.69 1.19
CA PRO A 178 -1.92 9.66 1.37
C PRO A 178 -1.00 9.67 0.15
N VAL A 179 -0.79 10.84 -0.47
CA VAL A 179 0.17 10.95 -1.58
C VAL A 179 1.59 10.90 -1.01
N CYS A 180 2.28 9.79 -1.24
CA CYS A 180 3.67 9.65 -0.84
C CYS A 180 4.56 9.88 -2.06
N LEU A 181 5.36 10.94 -2.03
CA LEU A 181 6.44 11.13 -3.00
C LEU A 181 7.65 10.30 -2.55
N ALA A 182 8.42 9.80 -3.51
CA ALA A 182 9.62 9.02 -3.22
C ALA A 182 10.67 9.89 -2.51
N ALA A 183 11.47 9.27 -1.64
CA ALA A 183 12.65 9.95 -1.10
C ALA A 183 13.58 10.35 -2.26
N GLY A 184 14.11 11.57 -2.22
CA GLY A 184 14.89 12.14 -3.32
C GLY A 184 14.06 12.99 -4.29
N THR A 185 12.73 12.89 -4.27
CA THR A 185 11.88 13.76 -5.09
C THR A 185 12.07 15.22 -4.68
N ARG A 186 12.40 16.07 -5.65
CA ARG A 186 12.48 17.52 -5.47
C ARG A 186 11.13 18.16 -5.71
N ILE A 187 10.73 19.05 -4.80
CA ILE A 187 9.57 19.91 -4.96
C ILE A 187 10.02 21.38 -5.00
N GLU A 188 9.35 22.21 -5.78
CA GLU A 188 9.57 23.66 -5.74
C GLU A 188 8.90 24.26 -4.50
N THR A 189 9.61 25.18 -3.84
CA THR A 189 9.07 26.02 -2.77
C THR A 189 9.35 27.49 -3.07
N PRO A 190 8.76 28.44 -2.34
CA PRO A 190 9.08 29.86 -2.50
C PRO A 190 10.56 30.20 -2.30
N TYR A 191 11.32 29.34 -1.59
CA TYR A 191 12.73 29.53 -1.29
C TYR A 191 13.64 28.65 -2.15
N GLY A 192 13.11 28.10 -3.25
CA GLY A 192 13.81 27.20 -4.15
C GLY A 192 13.45 25.73 -3.97
N SER A 193 14.15 24.87 -4.70
CA SER A 193 13.88 23.43 -4.72
C SER A 193 14.35 22.75 -3.43
N VAL A 194 13.46 22.00 -2.78
CA VAL A 194 13.76 21.18 -1.60
C VAL A 194 13.44 19.72 -1.87
N LEU A 195 14.18 18.82 -1.23
CA LEU A 195 13.83 17.40 -1.20
C LEU A 195 12.56 17.20 -0.37
N VAL A 196 11.62 16.38 -0.84
CA VAL A 196 10.37 16.11 -0.12
C VAL A 196 10.63 15.60 1.30
N GLN A 197 11.64 14.75 1.47
CA GLN A 197 12.03 14.23 2.77
C GLN A 197 12.72 15.25 3.68
N ASN A 198 12.88 16.51 3.24
CA ASN A 198 13.45 17.60 4.03
C ASN A 198 12.43 18.71 4.35
N VAL A 199 11.20 18.64 3.82
CA VAL A 199 10.10 19.56 4.18
C VAL A 199 9.81 19.45 5.67
N LYS A 200 9.61 20.54 6.40
CA LYS A 200 9.33 20.51 7.85
C LYS A 200 8.08 21.34 8.18
N PRO A 201 7.35 21.02 9.27
CA PRO A 201 6.34 21.92 9.81
C PRO A 201 6.88 23.34 9.96
N GLY A 202 6.06 24.33 9.60
CA GLY A 202 6.43 25.75 9.56
C GLY A 202 7.16 26.18 8.28
N GLY A 203 7.76 25.25 7.51
CA GLY A 203 8.31 25.55 6.19
C GLY A 203 7.22 25.95 5.20
N ARG A 204 7.56 26.75 4.18
CA ARG A 204 6.60 27.21 3.17
C ARG A 204 6.62 26.32 1.93
N VAL A 205 5.45 25.99 1.41
CA VAL A 205 5.27 25.27 0.13
C VAL A 205 4.36 26.06 -0.80
N TRP A 206 4.42 25.74 -2.08
CA TRP A 206 3.43 26.21 -3.05
C TRP A 206 2.18 25.35 -3.01
N THR A 207 1.01 25.97 -3.07
CA THR A 207 -0.30 25.34 -3.28
C THR A 207 -1.15 26.26 -4.15
N LEU A 208 -2.41 25.90 -4.40
CA LEU A 208 -3.35 26.70 -5.17
C LEU A 208 -4.45 27.27 -4.26
N ASP A 209 -4.88 28.52 -4.49
CA ASP A 209 -6.09 29.09 -3.89
C ASP A 209 -7.36 28.49 -4.54
N ALA A 210 -8.55 28.85 -4.03
CA ALA A 210 -9.83 28.38 -4.58
C ALA A 210 -10.07 28.77 -6.06
N ARG A 211 -9.29 29.71 -6.60
CA ARG A 211 -9.35 30.17 -8.00
C ARG A 211 -8.22 29.57 -8.86
N GLY A 212 -7.40 28.69 -8.29
CA GLY A 212 -6.28 28.05 -8.97
C GLY A 212 -4.99 28.88 -9.02
N HIS A 213 -4.87 29.97 -8.27
CA HIS A 213 -3.64 30.76 -8.24
C HIS A 213 -2.59 30.13 -7.32
N LYS A 214 -1.33 30.12 -7.76
CA LYS A 214 -0.19 29.66 -6.95
C LYS A 214 0.01 30.58 -5.74
N ILE A 215 -0.26 30.05 -4.54
CA ILE A 215 -0.07 30.74 -3.26
C ILE A 215 0.91 29.97 -2.38
N SER A 216 1.54 30.68 -1.45
CA SER A 216 2.45 30.08 -0.49
C SER A 216 1.78 29.85 0.86
N THR A 217 1.86 28.63 1.40
CA THR A 217 1.28 28.30 2.72
C THR A 217 2.29 27.57 3.62
N PRO A 218 2.16 27.68 4.96
CA PRO A 218 2.99 26.91 5.87
C PRO A 218 2.56 25.44 5.90
N VAL A 219 3.53 24.54 6.00
CA VAL A 219 3.30 23.12 6.25
C VAL A 219 2.87 22.96 7.70
N LEU A 220 1.67 22.41 7.91
CA LEU A 220 1.12 22.23 9.26
C LEU A 220 1.71 21.01 9.96
N LYS A 221 1.78 19.88 9.27
CA LYS A 221 2.35 18.63 9.78
C LYS A 221 3.01 17.83 8.66
N THR A 222 3.96 16.98 9.04
CA THR A 222 4.49 15.91 8.20
C THR A 222 4.38 14.58 8.95
N PRO A 223 3.85 13.50 8.36
CA PRO A 223 3.80 12.21 9.02
C PRO A 223 5.22 11.71 9.37
N GLN A 224 5.38 11.20 10.59
CA GLN A 224 6.56 10.46 11.03
C GLN A 224 6.41 9.01 10.59
N SER A 225 6.94 8.71 9.42
CA SER A 225 7.11 7.35 8.92
C SER A 225 8.43 7.32 8.14
N GLN A 226 9.09 6.15 8.07
CA GLN A 226 10.30 5.96 7.26
C GLN A 226 10.12 6.43 5.80
N PHE A 227 8.87 6.50 5.33
CA PHE A 227 8.43 7.20 4.13
C PHE A 227 7.72 8.50 4.52
N ARG A 228 8.33 9.65 4.25
CA ARG A 228 7.74 10.97 4.52
C ARG A 228 6.70 11.30 3.44
N CYS A 229 5.45 10.93 3.68
CA CYS A 229 4.34 11.28 2.79
C CYS A 229 3.96 12.76 2.98
N ILE A 230 3.75 13.51 1.90
CA ILE A 230 3.07 14.80 2.03
C ILE A 230 1.59 14.46 2.05
N ILE A 231 0.93 14.54 3.21
CA ILE A 231 -0.53 14.56 3.21
C ILE A 231 -0.90 15.74 2.31
N GLY A 232 -1.58 15.47 1.18
CA GLY A 232 -2.09 16.51 0.31
C GLY A 232 -3.09 17.31 1.11
N TRP A 233 -2.64 18.41 1.70
CA TRP A 233 -3.50 19.39 2.35
C TRP A 233 -4.22 20.15 1.24
N PHE A 234 -5.35 19.62 0.82
CA PHE A 234 -6.37 20.34 0.08
C PHE A 234 -7.65 20.30 0.91
N THR A 235 -7.73 21.21 1.88
CA THR A 235 -8.91 22.01 2.29
C THR A 235 -8.48 22.92 3.43
#